data_AF-A0A846ELT9-F1
#
_entry.id   AF-A0A846ELT9-F1
#
_cell.length_a   1.000
_cell.length_b   1.000
_cell.length_c   1.000
_cell.angle_alpha   90.00
_cell.angle_beta   90.00
_cell.angle_gamma   90.00
#
_symmetry.space_group_name_H-M   'P 1'
#
loop_
_entity.id
_entity.type
_entity.pdbx_description
1 polymer ?
#
loop_
_entity_poly.entity_id
_entity_poly.type
_entity_poly.pdbx_seq_one_letter_code
_entity_poly.pdbx_strand_id
1 'polypeptide(L)'
;MHRYYSFISCGDCAVIGNVTAMRNPTGNADVSLQLAYIEGADINQQIPNEPGIVPPLIDKVVPVHNIVPVDIYLPGCSPAADRIRVALEPLLAGETPEMVGREMIKFG
;
A
#
# COMPACT_ATOMS: atom_id res chain seq x y z
N MET A 1 26.20 12.60 10.01
CA MET A 1 26.50 12.61 8.56
C MET A 1 25.27 12.13 7.81
N HIS A 2 24.82 12.90 6.83
CA HIS A 2 23.41 13.14 6.46
C HIS A 2 22.59 11.91 6.04
N ARG A 3 21.57 11.56 6.83
CA ARG A 3 20.59 10.50 6.55
C ARG A 3 19.38 11.11 5.83
N TYR A 4 19.49 11.33 4.53
CA TYR A 4 18.32 11.62 3.69
C TYR A 4 17.63 10.29 3.39
N TYR A 5 16.56 9.98 4.11
CA TYR A 5 15.66 8.90 3.69
C TYR A 5 14.23 9.35 3.93
N SER A 6 13.73 10.22 3.05
CA SER A 6 12.31 10.56 3.03
C SER A 6 11.51 9.31 2.70
N PHE A 7 10.57 8.96 3.57
CA PHE A 7 9.69 7.83 3.40
C PHE A 7 8.38 8.28 2.76
N ILE A 8 8.08 7.77 1.57
CA ILE A 8 6.92 8.17 0.77
C ILE A 8 5.90 7.05 0.76
N SER A 9 4.67 7.34 1.22
CA SER A 9 3.52 6.49 0.99
C SER A 9 2.96 6.76 -0.40
N CYS A 10 3.26 5.87 -1.34
CA CYS A 10 2.98 6.05 -2.77
C CYS A 10 1.79 5.21 -3.23
N GLY A 11 0.71 5.88 -3.64
CA GLY A 11 -0.51 5.31 -4.16
C GLY A 11 -1.56 4.97 -3.11
N ASP A 12 -2.82 4.86 -3.55
CA ASP A 12 -3.96 4.70 -2.64
C ASP A 12 -3.89 3.41 -1.81
N CYS A 13 -3.26 2.34 -2.32
CA CYS A 13 -2.99 1.13 -1.52
C CYS A 13 -2.09 1.43 -0.31
N ALA A 14 -1.04 2.24 -0.48
CA ALA A 14 -0.13 2.58 0.61
C ALA A 14 -0.72 3.65 1.55
N VAL A 15 -1.47 4.61 0.98
CA VAL A 15 -2.02 5.75 1.72
C VAL A 15 -3.27 5.36 2.51
N ILE A 16 -4.17 4.56 1.93
CA ILE A 16 -5.48 4.23 2.53
C ILE A 16 -5.89 2.75 2.39
N GLY A 17 -5.04 1.86 1.87
CA GLY A 17 -5.35 0.44 1.63
C GLY A 17 -6.18 0.15 0.37
N ASN A 18 -7.09 1.07 0.00
CA ASN A 18 -7.93 1.03 -1.20
C ASN A 18 -8.59 -0.36 -1.43
N VAL A 19 -8.56 -0.87 -2.66
CA VAL A 19 -9.19 -2.12 -3.09
C VAL A 19 -8.79 -3.30 -2.20
N THR A 20 -7.52 -3.37 -1.78
CA THR A 20 -7.06 -4.47 -0.93
C THR A 20 -7.67 -4.45 0.47
N ALA A 21 -8.01 -3.26 1.01
CA ALA A 21 -8.66 -3.10 2.30
C ALA A 21 -10.17 -3.42 2.28
N MET A 22 -10.77 -3.65 1.11
CA MET A 22 -12.18 -4.06 1.02
C MET A 22 -12.47 -5.42 1.68
N ARG A 23 -11.46 -6.26 1.94
CA ARG A 23 -11.62 -7.48 2.73
C ARG A 23 -11.73 -7.23 4.25
N ASN A 24 -11.37 -6.06 4.74
CA ASN A 24 -11.34 -5.79 6.18
C ASN A 24 -12.71 -5.94 6.88
N PRO A 25 -13.85 -5.60 6.26
CA PRO A 25 -15.17 -5.81 6.86
C PRO A 25 -15.61 -7.28 6.89
N THR A 26 -14.97 -8.17 6.11
CA THR A 26 -15.40 -9.58 5.99
C THR A 26 -14.85 -10.47 7.08
N GLY A 27 -14.03 -9.95 7.98
CA GLY A 27 -13.44 -10.70 9.10
C GLY A 27 -11.93 -10.77 9.03
N ASN A 28 -11.37 -11.90 9.45
CA ASN A 28 -9.93 -12.16 9.44
C ASN A 28 -9.46 -12.60 8.04
N ALA A 29 -8.15 -12.87 7.91
CA ALA A 29 -7.58 -13.30 6.64
C ALA A 29 -8.12 -14.67 6.16
N ASP A 30 -8.51 -15.56 7.09
CA ASP A 30 -8.97 -16.91 6.76
C ASP A 30 -10.18 -16.91 5.85
N VAL A 31 -11.10 -15.95 6.02
CA VAL A 31 -12.29 -15.83 5.15
C VAL A 31 -11.88 -15.67 3.67
N SER A 32 -10.90 -14.82 3.40
CA SER A 32 -10.38 -14.63 2.04
C SER A 32 -9.59 -15.85 1.55
N LEU A 33 -8.83 -16.50 2.44
CA LEU A 33 -8.03 -17.69 2.08
C LEU A 33 -8.91 -18.91 1.79
N GLN A 34 -9.95 -19.15 2.57
CA GLN A 34 -10.92 -20.22 2.35
C GLN A 34 -11.63 -20.05 1.00
N LEU A 35 -12.11 -18.84 0.71
CA LEU A 35 -12.75 -18.55 -0.57
C LEU A 35 -11.81 -18.78 -1.76
N ALA A 36 -10.58 -18.28 -1.69
CA ALA A 36 -9.65 -18.33 -2.82
C ALA A 36 -9.03 -19.72 -3.05
N TYR A 37 -8.74 -20.46 -1.98
CA TYR A 37 -7.92 -21.69 -2.06
C TYR A 37 -8.67 -22.99 -1.74
N ILE A 38 -9.88 -22.91 -1.18
CA ILE A 38 -10.70 -24.09 -0.88
C ILE A 38 -11.97 -24.05 -1.72
N GLU A 39 -12.82 -23.03 -1.53
CA GLU A 39 -14.14 -22.99 -2.16
C GLU A 39 -14.06 -22.69 -3.67
N GLY A 40 -13.19 -21.76 -4.06
CA GLY A 40 -13.02 -21.33 -5.45
C GLY A 40 -11.92 -22.09 -6.22
N ALA A 41 -11.27 -23.07 -5.60
CA ALA A 41 -10.17 -23.81 -6.24
C ALA A 41 -10.67 -25.06 -6.96
N ASP A 42 -10.36 -25.15 -8.27
CA ASP A 42 -10.71 -26.31 -9.11
C ASP A 42 -9.84 -27.54 -8.81
N ILE A 43 -8.60 -27.33 -8.38
CA ILE A 43 -7.61 -28.37 -8.10
C ILE A 43 -6.78 -28.01 -6.86
N ASN A 44 -6.25 -29.03 -6.19
CA ASN A 44 -5.32 -28.89 -5.05
C ASN A 44 -5.82 -27.92 -3.97
N GLN A 45 -7.05 -28.16 -3.49
CA GLN A 45 -7.67 -27.35 -2.42
C GLN A 45 -6.87 -27.44 -1.12
N GLN A 46 -6.07 -26.42 -0.85
CA GLN A 46 -5.32 -26.28 0.38
C GLN A 46 -4.89 -24.82 0.56
N ILE A 47 -4.82 -24.34 1.81
CA ILE A 47 -4.26 -23.02 2.10
C ILE A 47 -2.73 -23.11 2.09
N PRO A 48 -2.02 -22.32 1.24
CA PRO A 48 -0.56 -22.30 1.24
C PRO A 48 0.01 -21.78 2.57
N ASN A 49 0.93 -22.54 3.18
CA ASN A 49 1.52 -22.19 4.48
C ASN A 49 3.01 -22.57 4.62
N GLU A 50 3.71 -22.80 3.50
CA GLU A 50 5.11 -23.25 3.50
C GLU A 50 6.04 -22.20 4.17
N PRO A 51 6.67 -22.54 5.32
CA PRO A 51 7.47 -21.58 6.09
C PRO A 51 8.64 -21.00 5.30
N GLY A 52 8.81 -19.69 5.35
CA GLY A 52 9.89 -18.98 4.65
C GLY A 52 9.66 -18.80 3.14
N ILE A 53 8.61 -19.40 2.58
CA ILE A 53 8.20 -19.19 1.20
C ILE A 53 6.97 -18.29 1.14
N VAL A 54 5.91 -18.66 1.87
CA VAL A 54 4.64 -17.92 1.87
C VAL A 54 4.41 -17.31 3.25
N PRO A 55 4.43 -15.97 3.39
CA PRO A 55 4.14 -15.35 4.66
C PRO A 55 2.65 -15.46 5.01
N PRO A 56 2.29 -15.64 6.29
CA PRO A 56 0.89 -15.58 6.71
C PRO A 56 0.33 -14.18 6.45
N LEU A 57 -0.94 -14.12 6.07
CA LEU A 57 -1.64 -12.85 5.94
C LEU A 57 -1.96 -12.26 7.32
N ILE A 58 -1.82 -10.94 7.44
CA ILE A 58 -2.36 -10.18 8.56
C ILE A 58 -3.89 -10.14 8.49
N ASP A 59 -4.56 -10.09 9.63
CA ASP A 59 -6.03 -10.10 9.68
C ASP A 59 -6.67 -8.96 8.89
N LYS A 60 -6.10 -7.76 8.98
CA LYS A 60 -6.60 -6.57 8.30
C LYS A 60 -5.49 -5.89 7.51
N VAL A 61 -5.80 -5.48 6.30
CA VAL A 61 -4.95 -4.57 5.53
C VAL A 61 -4.92 -3.22 6.25
N VAL A 62 -3.72 -2.68 6.42
CA VAL A 62 -3.50 -1.37 7.04
C VAL A 62 -2.66 -0.50 6.11
N PRO A 63 -2.88 0.82 6.07
CA PRO A 63 -2.02 1.73 5.34
C PRO A 63 -0.62 1.78 5.97
N VAL A 64 0.39 2.16 5.18
CA VAL A 64 1.79 2.07 5.58
C VAL A 64 2.11 2.95 6.81
N HIS A 65 1.46 4.11 6.90
CA HIS A 65 1.66 5.06 8.01
C HIS A 65 1.18 4.52 9.38
N ASN A 66 0.42 3.42 9.41
CA ASN A 66 0.06 2.76 10.67
C ASN A 66 1.23 1.91 11.23
N ILE A 67 2.21 1.57 10.40
CA ILE A 67 3.32 0.66 10.76
C ILE A 67 4.64 1.41 10.87
N VAL A 68 4.88 2.41 10.00
CA VAL A 68 6.11 3.21 10.01
C VAL A 68 5.81 4.70 9.80
N PRO A 69 6.65 5.62 10.32
CA PRO A 69 6.53 7.04 10.01
C PRO A 69 6.64 7.31 8.51
N VAL A 70 5.76 8.16 7.99
CA VAL A 70 5.73 8.59 6.59
C VAL A 70 5.89 10.10 6.53
N ASP A 71 6.81 10.57 5.69
CA ASP A 71 7.08 12.00 5.51
C ASP A 71 6.18 12.61 4.43
N ILE A 72 5.89 11.86 3.36
CA ILE A 72 5.16 12.33 2.19
C ILE A 72 4.07 11.33 1.79
N TYR A 73 2.88 11.84 1.48
CA TYR A 73 1.75 11.05 0.97
C TYR A 73 1.50 11.43 -0.49
N LEU A 74 1.52 10.44 -1.38
CA LEU A 74 1.30 10.62 -2.81
C LEU A 74 0.09 9.79 -3.26
N PRO A 75 -1.15 10.34 -3.19
CA PRO A 75 -2.37 9.59 -3.52
C PRO A 75 -2.55 9.36 -5.03
N GLY A 76 -3.33 8.33 -5.37
CA GLY A 76 -3.75 7.93 -6.72
C GLY A 76 -3.69 6.42 -6.94
N CYS A 77 -4.52 5.87 -7.83
CA CYS A 77 -4.56 4.44 -8.15
C CYS A 77 -4.44 4.19 -9.67
N SER A 78 -3.30 4.45 -10.32
CA SER A 78 -1.99 4.84 -9.77
C SER A 78 -1.80 6.37 -9.70
N PRO A 79 -0.87 6.92 -8.89
CA PRO A 79 -0.54 8.34 -8.96
C PRO A 79 -0.12 8.74 -10.38
N ALA A 80 -0.46 9.97 -10.77
CA ALA A 80 -0.12 10.47 -12.11
C ALA A 80 1.39 10.66 -12.24
N ALA A 81 1.96 10.36 -13.42
CA ALA A 81 3.40 10.45 -13.65
C ALA A 81 3.97 11.85 -13.33
N ASP A 82 3.26 12.91 -13.70
CA ASP A 82 3.67 14.28 -13.39
C ASP A 82 3.72 14.55 -11.87
N ARG A 83 2.81 13.95 -11.09
CA ARG A 83 2.80 14.09 -9.62
C ARG A 83 3.95 13.33 -8.98
N ILE A 84 4.29 12.16 -9.51
CA ILE A 84 5.49 11.41 -9.09
C ILE A 84 6.74 12.26 -9.36
N ARG A 85 6.84 12.86 -10.56
CA ARG A 85 7.96 13.74 -10.92
C ARG A 85 8.08 14.93 -9.97
N VAL A 86 6.99 15.66 -9.73
CA VAL A 86 6.95 16.81 -8.82
C VAL A 86 7.30 16.43 -7.37
N ALA A 87 6.94 15.22 -6.92
CA ALA A 87 7.32 14.75 -5.59
C ALA A 87 8.81 14.39 -5.48
N LEU A 88 9.41 13.87 -6.55
CA LEU A 88 10.79 13.38 -6.54
C LEU A 88 11.84 14.45 -6.89
N GLU A 89 11.56 15.36 -7.82
CA GLU A 89 12.52 16.39 -8.27
C GLU A 89 13.09 17.25 -7.12
N PRO A 90 12.28 17.78 -6.17
CA PRO A 90 12.79 18.52 -5.03
C PRO A 90 13.66 17.66 -4.11
N LEU A 91 13.26 16.40 -3.88
CA LEU A 91 14.02 15.47 -3.02
C LEU A 91 15.42 15.19 -3.59
N LEU A 92 15.55 15.10 -4.91
CA LEU A 92 16.85 14.95 -5.58
C LEU A 92 17.73 16.19 -5.43
N ALA A 93 17.12 17.38 -5.30
CA ALA A 93 17.82 18.63 -5.01
C ALA A 93 18.12 18.84 -3.51
N GLY A 94 17.67 17.93 -2.63
CA GLY A 94 17.79 18.08 -1.17
C GLY A 94 16.75 19.00 -0.55
N GLU A 95 15.68 19.30 -1.30
CA GLU A 95 14.55 20.15 -0.90
C GLU A 95 13.33 19.29 -0.50
N THR A 96 12.37 19.92 0.20
CA THR A 96 11.11 19.26 0.56
C THR A 96 10.05 19.55 -0.51
N PRO A 97 9.39 18.52 -1.08
CA PRO A 97 8.34 18.74 -2.09
C PRO A 97 7.09 19.38 -1.48
N GLU A 98 6.53 20.36 -2.17
CA GLU A 98 5.25 20.98 -1.79
C GLU A 98 4.07 20.10 -2.24
N MET A 99 3.49 19.37 -1.30
CA MET A 99 2.38 18.44 -1.55
C MET A 99 1.03 19.07 -1.17
N VAL A 100 0.75 20.26 -1.69
CA VAL A 100 -0.45 21.06 -1.35
C VAL A 100 -1.38 21.25 -2.55
N GLY A 101 -2.66 21.42 -2.27
CA GLY A 101 -3.67 21.75 -3.29
C GLY A 101 -4.30 20.54 -3.97
N ARG A 102 -5.36 20.81 -4.74
CA ARG A 102 -6.23 19.79 -5.36
C ARG A 102 -5.51 18.92 -6.39
N GLU A 103 -4.54 19.49 -7.10
CA GLU A 103 -3.75 18.75 -8.09
C GLU A 103 -2.90 17.67 -7.41
N MET A 104 -2.36 17.94 -6.21
CA MET A 104 -1.53 16.99 -5.48
C MET A 104 -2.36 15.98 -4.66
N ILE A 105 -3.54 16.40 -4.17
CA ILE A 105 -4.45 15.58 -3.34
C ILE A 105 -5.61 15.06 -4.20
N LYS A 106 -5.33 14.03 -5.01
CA LYS A 106 -6.35 13.32 -5.79
C LYS A 106 -6.27 11.82 -5.56
N PHE A 107 -7.38 11.29 -5.08
CA PHE A 107 -7.68 9.86 -4.93
C PHE A 107 -8.49 9.37 -6.13
N GLY A 108 -8.45 8.07 -6.39
CA GLY A 108 -9.15 7.45 -7.51
C GLY A 108 -8.24 6.75 -8.49
#